data_AF-D5WCM1-F1
#
_entry.id   AF-D5WCM1-F1
#
_cell.length_a   1.000
_cell.length_b   1.000
_cell.length_c   1.000
_cell.angle_alpha   90.00
_cell.angle_beta   90.00
_cell.angle_gamma   90.00
#
_symmetry.space_group_name_H-M   'P 1'
#
loop_
_entity.id
_entity.type
_entity.pdbx_description
1 polymer ?
#
loop_
_entity_poly.entity_id
_entity_poly.type
_entity_poly.pdbx_seq_one_letter_code
_entity_poly.pdbx_strand_id
1 'polypeptide(L)'
;MNFDGLWIGQVAMAALMNVAFGFAVGSALLGAWLAKDGQQGTSPARPGWMRAHRSMLAATIVLVLADLGWLLYQAASMSGVALPAAFGAVPTVLTQTHVGYGWSVAFGGALVLLGTALSHGTGMLRNTLLWLAVLAISAGKASLGHAADAGVVSAAIGMQTLHVLATSVWGGVAMAAGFAVLPALGASTARGMLIRTATQVSNVSLVAVALVLLSGVFNAVRGSGGSFEAIQASTWGHVLTLKLVLVALALVLGALNRTSALPRLRRTASTMDAHTFVNVMYLEALVMIGVFVVAAALSHTVPAFAALG
;
A
#
# COMPACT_ATOMS: atom_id res chain seq x y z
N MET A 1 4.79 -6.39 -26.48
CA MET A 1 5.38 -6.23 -25.14
C MET A 1 6.06 -7.55 -24.80
N ASN A 2 7.40 -7.58 -24.73
CA ASN A 2 8.10 -8.82 -24.38
C ASN A 2 8.15 -8.91 -22.85
N PHE A 3 7.46 -9.91 -22.28
CA PHE A 3 7.51 -10.23 -20.85
C PHE A 3 8.81 -10.96 -20.55
N ASP A 4 9.92 -10.24 -20.59
CA ASP A 4 11.22 -10.79 -20.23
C ASP A 4 11.40 -10.86 -18.70
N GLY A 5 12.43 -11.59 -18.25
CA GLY A 5 12.70 -11.75 -16.82
C GLY A 5 12.99 -10.43 -16.10
N LEU A 6 13.44 -9.40 -16.84
CA LEU A 6 13.74 -8.08 -16.28
C LEU A 6 12.46 -7.34 -15.93
N TRP A 7 11.47 -7.33 -16.84
CA TRP A 7 10.16 -6.75 -16.59
C TRP A 7 9.44 -7.45 -15.41
N ILE A 8 9.49 -8.78 -15.37
CA ILE A 8 8.88 -9.56 -14.27
C ILE A 8 9.52 -9.17 -12.93
N GLY A 9 10.85 -9.05 -12.88
CA GLY A 9 11.55 -8.66 -11.66
C GLY A 9 11.25 -7.22 -11.22
N GLN A 10 11.16 -6.27 -12.16
CA GLN A 10 10.73 -4.89 -11.86
C GLN A 10 9.33 -4.85 -11.24
N VAL A 11 8.37 -5.51 -11.88
CA VAL A 11 6.98 -5.55 -11.41
C VAL A 11 6.89 -6.25 -10.05
N ALA A 12 7.64 -7.34 -9.84
CA ALA A 12 7.69 -8.04 -8.57
C ALA A 12 8.23 -7.15 -7.44
N MET A 13 9.33 -6.44 -7.67
CA MET A 13 9.89 -5.51 -6.67
C MET A 13 8.93 -4.33 -6.41
N ALA A 14 8.32 -3.76 -7.45
CA ALA A 14 7.33 -2.69 -7.29
C ALA A 14 6.09 -3.16 -6.51
N ALA A 15 5.63 -4.39 -6.74
CA ALA A 15 4.55 -5.00 -5.98
C ALA A 15 4.94 -5.17 -4.50
N LEU A 16 6.14 -5.68 -4.22
CA LEU A 16 6.68 -5.80 -2.87
C LEU A 16 6.76 -4.44 -2.18
N MET A 17 7.27 -3.40 -2.87
CA MET A 17 7.30 -2.04 -2.33
C MET A 17 5.88 -1.56 -1.99
N ASN A 18 4.87 -1.82 -2.84
CA ASN A 18 3.49 -1.37 -2.61
C ASN A 18 2.85 -2.08 -1.40
N VAL A 19 2.97 -3.40 -1.35
CA VAL A 19 2.47 -4.22 -0.25
C VAL A 19 3.16 -3.84 1.06
N ALA A 20 4.49 -3.76 1.07
CA ALA A 20 5.28 -3.43 2.25
C ALA A 20 4.95 -2.01 2.77
N PHE A 21 4.87 -1.03 1.88
CA PHE A 21 4.50 0.33 2.26
C PHE A 21 3.08 0.40 2.85
N GLY A 22 2.10 -0.21 2.19
CA GLY A 22 0.74 -0.28 2.71
C GLY A 22 0.69 -0.96 4.09
N PHE A 23 1.33 -2.13 4.22
CA PHE A 23 1.37 -2.87 5.48
C PHE A 23 1.99 -2.02 6.61
N ALA A 24 3.09 -1.31 6.34
CA ALA A 24 3.72 -0.43 7.32
C ALA A 24 2.77 0.70 7.78
N VAL A 25 2.07 1.36 6.85
CA VAL A 25 1.09 2.42 7.15
C VAL A 25 -0.08 1.87 7.99
N GLY A 26 -0.65 0.73 7.59
CA GLY A 26 -1.73 0.07 8.31
C GLY A 26 -1.33 -0.34 9.73
N SER A 27 -0.14 -0.94 9.87
CA SER A 27 0.41 -1.33 11.17
C SER A 27 0.72 -0.13 12.05
N ALA A 28 1.18 0.99 11.49
CA ALA A 28 1.39 2.24 12.23
C ALA A 28 0.06 2.79 12.79
N LEU A 29 -1.01 2.81 11.97
CA LEU A 29 -2.35 3.25 12.41
C LEU A 29 -2.91 2.35 13.51
N LEU A 30 -2.90 1.04 13.31
CA LEU A 30 -3.38 0.06 14.29
C LEU A 30 -2.55 0.10 15.58
N GLY A 31 -1.24 0.25 15.45
CA GLY A 31 -0.33 0.42 16.59
C GLY A 31 -0.65 1.68 17.38
N ALA A 32 -0.95 2.80 16.72
CA ALA A 32 -1.35 4.04 17.37
C ALA A 32 -2.69 3.91 18.09
N TRP A 33 -3.70 3.27 17.48
CA TRP A 33 -5.01 3.06 18.10
C TRP A 33 -4.95 2.16 19.34
N LEU A 34 -4.06 1.16 19.32
CA LEU A 34 -3.87 0.23 20.43
C LEU A 34 -2.85 0.71 21.47
N ALA A 35 -2.08 1.77 21.21
CA ALA A 35 -0.94 2.15 22.04
C ALA A 35 -1.31 2.42 23.51
N LYS A 36 -2.39 3.18 23.75
CA LYS A 36 -2.84 3.56 25.11
C LYS A 36 -3.14 2.35 25.98
N ASP A 37 -3.81 1.35 25.40
CA ASP A 37 -4.22 0.15 26.13
C ASP A 37 -3.13 -0.93 26.10
N GLY A 38 -2.42 -1.09 24.99
CA GLY A 38 -1.51 -2.22 24.72
C GLY A 38 -0.12 -2.11 25.35
N GLN A 39 0.31 -0.91 25.75
CA GLN A 39 1.58 -0.72 26.45
C GLN A 39 1.57 -1.31 27.87
N GLN A 40 0.40 -1.40 28.50
CA GLN A 40 0.25 -1.99 29.83
C GLN A 40 0.48 -3.51 29.76
N GLY A 41 1.26 -4.05 30.70
CA GLY A 41 1.75 -5.43 30.66
C GLY A 41 0.66 -6.51 30.62
N THR A 42 -0.46 -6.27 31.30
CA THR A 42 -1.56 -7.23 31.48
C THR A 42 -2.78 -6.94 30.59
N SER A 43 -2.70 -5.94 29.72
CA SER A 43 -3.84 -5.50 28.92
C SER A 43 -4.20 -6.51 27.82
N PRO A 44 -5.49 -6.81 27.62
CA PRO A 44 -5.96 -7.62 26.49
C PRO A 44 -5.60 -7.04 25.11
N ALA A 45 -5.24 -5.75 25.02
CA ALA A 45 -4.80 -5.10 23.78
C ALA A 45 -3.34 -5.40 23.40
N ARG A 46 -2.53 -5.86 24.36
CA ARG A 46 -1.08 -6.02 24.22
C ARG A 46 -0.68 -6.94 23.05
N PRO A 47 -1.29 -8.13 22.84
CA PRO A 47 -0.92 -8.98 21.71
C PRO A 47 -1.13 -8.31 20.36
N GLY A 48 -2.26 -7.61 20.17
CA GLY A 48 -2.54 -6.85 18.96
C GLY A 48 -1.55 -5.70 18.74
N TRP A 49 -1.22 -4.95 19.80
CA TRP A 49 -0.24 -3.88 19.74
C TRP A 49 1.17 -4.38 19.37
N MET A 50 1.63 -5.47 19.99
CA MET A 50 2.91 -6.09 19.64
C MET A 50 2.95 -6.60 18.20
N ARG A 51 1.84 -7.17 17.69
CA ARG A 51 1.74 -7.61 16.29
C ARG A 51 1.76 -6.43 15.33
N ALA A 52 1.10 -5.33 15.66
CA ALA A 52 1.18 -4.09 14.87
C ALA A 52 2.63 -3.59 14.79
N HIS A 53 3.33 -3.49 15.92
CA HIS A 53 4.73 -3.03 15.92
C HIS A 53 5.68 -3.97 15.15
N ARG A 54 5.61 -5.28 15.40
CA ARG A 54 6.45 -6.27 14.71
C ARG A 54 6.20 -6.30 13.20
N SER A 55 4.94 -6.19 12.79
CA SER A 55 4.60 -6.16 11.37
C SER A 55 5.01 -4.84 10.71
N MET A 56 4.92 -3.71 11.42
CA MET A 56 5.47 -2.43 10.93
C MET A 56 6.97 -2.55 10.68
N LEU A 57 7.73 -3.10 11.64
CA LEU A 57 9.18 -3.30 11.49
C LEU A 57 9.52 -4.24 10.34
N ALA A 58 8.85 -5.39 10.24
CA ALA A 58 9.06 -6.32 9.14
C ALA A 58 8.75 -5.68 7.78
N ALA A 59 7.64 -4.95 7.69
CA ALA A 59 7.22 -4.27 6.48
C ALA A 59 8.19 -3.17 6.05
N THR A 60 8.74 -2.38 6.97
CA THR A 60 9.73 -1.34 6.63
C THR A 60 11.07 -1.93 6.19
N ILE A 61 11.51 -3.04 6.78
CA ILE A 61 12.69 -3.78 6.31
C ILE A 61 12.47 -4.28 4.87
N VAL A 62 11.32 -4.92 4.62
CA VAL A 62 10.98 -5.40 3.27
C VAL A 62 10.90 -4.25 2.28
N LEU A 63 10.33 -3.10 2.67
CA LEU A 63 10.25 -1.91 1.81
C LEU A 63 11.64 -1.43 1.39
N VAL A 64 12.56 -1.26 2.34
CA VAL A 64 13.94 -0.81 2.07
C VAL A 64 14.66 -1.79 1.13
N LEU A 65 14.54 -3.10 1.36
CA LEU A 65 15.16 -4.11 0.50
C LEU A 65 14.53 -4.13 -0.89
N ALA A 66 13.21 -4.00 -0.98
CA ALA A 66 12.48 -3.95 -2.25
C ALA A 66 12.82 -2.69 -3.05
N ASP A 67 12.99 -1.53 -2.40
CA ASP A 67 13.43 -0.28 -3.05
C ASP A 67 14.83 -0.44 -3.66
N LEU A 68 15.78 -1.06 -2.94
CA LEU A 68 17.13 -1.34 -3.44
C LEU A 68 17.10 -2.32 -4.61
N GLY A 69 16.32 -3.40 -4.49
CA GLY A 69 16.13 -4.37 -5.57
C GLY A 69 15.54 -3.70 -6.81
N TRP A 70 14.46 -2.92 -6.64
CA TRP A 70 13.80 -2.21 -7.72
C TRP A 70 14.76 -1.26 -8.46
N LEU A 71 15.60 -0.50 -7.74
CA LEU A 71 16.58 0.40 -8.36
C LEU A 71 17.53 -0.35 -9.31
N LEU A 72 18.02 -1.53 -8.90
CA LEU A 72 18.92 -2.33 -9.73
C LEU A 72 18.22 -2.83 -11.01
N TYR A 73 16.99 -3.31 -10.88
CA TYR A 73 16.16 -3.71 -12.01
C TYR A 73 15.82 -2.53 -12.93
N GLN A 74 15.57 -1.35 -12.37
CA GLN A 74 15.31 -0.13 -13.13
C GLN A 74 16.56 0.33 -13.89
N ALA A 75 17.73 0.29 -13.24
CA ALA A 75 18.99 0.64 -13.88
C ALA A 75 19.35 -0.29 -15.04
N ALA A 76 19.16 -1.60 -14.86
CA ALA A 76 19.34 -2.59 -15.92
C ALA A 76 18.48 -2.28 -17.16
N SER A 77 17.20 -1.93 -16.92
CA SER A 77 16.26 -1.63 -17.99
C SER A 77 16.57 -0.32 -18.71
N MET A 78 16.92 0.73 -17.97
CA MET A 78 17.26 2.02 -18.56
C MET A 78 18.57 1.99 -19.35
N SER A 79 19.52 1.13 -18.96
CA SER A 79 20.81 0.99 -19.63
C SER A 79 20.86 -0.14 -20.66
N GLY A 80 19.79 -0.94 -20.81
CA GLY A 80 19.76 -2.06 -21.75
C GLY A 80 20.78 -3.17 -21.45
N VAL A 81 21.13 -3.35 -20.16
CA VAL A 81 22.16 -4.32 -19.73
C VAL A 81 21.59 -5.39 -18.79
N ALA A 82 22.30 -6.52 -18.66
CA ALA A 82 21.98 -7.53 -17.67
C ALA A 82 22.21 -7.04 -16.22
N LEU A 83 21.51 -7.64 -15.25
CA LEU A 83 21.56 -7.23 -13.82
C LEU A 83 22.98 -7.09 -13.23
N PRO A 84 23.94 -8.01 -13.48
CA PRO A 84 25.29 -7.84 -12.92
C PRO A 84 26.01 -6.58 -13.42
N ALA A 85 25.76 -6.17 -14.68
CA ALA A 85 26.34 -4.98 -15.26
C ALA A 85 25.61 -3.70 -14.82
N ALA A 86 24.35 -3.81 -14.38
CA ALA A 86 23.51 -2.68 -13.99
C ALA A 86 24.04 -1.92 -12.76
N PHE A 87 24.85 -2.56 -11.89
CA PHE A 87 25.51 -1.88 -10.77
C PHE A 87 26.36 -0.68 -11.23
N GLY A 88 27.01 -0.78 -12.40
CA GLY A 88 27.79 0.33 -12.97
C GLY A 88 26.93 1.50 -13.44
N ALA A 89 25.65 1.25 -13.75
CA ALA A 89 24.70 2.27 -14.21
C ALA A 89 23.96 2.99 -13.06
N VAL A 90 23.93 2.41 -11.86
CA VAL A 90 23.22 2.98 -10.70
C VAL A 90 23.60 4.43 -10.40
N PRO A 91 24.90 4.82 -10.37
CA PRO A 91 25.26 6.22 -10.11
C PRO A 91 24.67 7.18 -11.15
N THR A 92 24.70 6.80 -12.42
CA THR A 92 24.14 7.58 -13.52
C THR A 92 22.63 7.72 -13.37
N VAL A 93 21.93 6.61 -13.07
CA VAL A 93 20.47 6.64 -12.84
C VAL A 93 20.12 7.56 -11.67
N LEU A 94 20.85 7.47 -10.55
CA LEU A 94 20.57 8.30 -9.37
C LEU A 94 20.82 9.79 -9.58
N THR A 95 21.88 10.13 -10.33
CA THR A 95 22.35 11.52 -10.42
C THR A 95 21.85 12.27 -11.66
N GLN A 96 21.46 11.55 -12.71
CA GLN A 96 21.15 12.15 -14.01
C GLN A 96 19.72 11.89 -14.48
N THR A 97 18.88 11.21 -13.68
CA THR A 97 17.52 10.86 -14.11
C THR A 97 16.47 11.31 -13.11
N HIS A 98 15.30 11.69 -13.64
CA HIS A 98 14.12 11.99 -12.81
C HIS A 98 13.72 10.81 -11.93
N VAL A 99 13.83 9.59 -12.46
CA VAL A 99 13.57 8.34 -11.74
C VAL A 99 14.48 8.22 -10.51
N GLY A 100 15.77 8.57 -10.65
CA GLY A 100 16.73 8.59 -9.55
C GLY A 100 16.34 9.55 -8.41
N TYR A 101 15.87 10.75 -8.75
CA TYR A 101 15.38 11.71 -7.75
C TYR A 101 14.13 11.22 -7.03
N GLY A 102 13.12 10.75 -7.78
CA GLY A 102 11.89 10.19 -7.20
C GLY A 102 12.17 9.00 -6.28
N TRP A 103 13.07 8.11 -6.70
CA TRP A 103 13.51 6.97 -5.91
C TRP A 103 14.23 7.41 -4.64
N SER A 104 15.14 8.39 -4.74
CA SER A 104 15.91 8.88 -3.58
C SER A 104 15.00 9.48 -2.50
N VAL A 105 13.97 10.22 -2.89
CA VAL A 105 12.96 10.75 -1.97
C VAL A 105 12.18 9.61 -1.31
N ALA A 106 11.75 8.61 -2.09
CA ALA A 106 11.02 7.47 -1.56
C ALA A 106 11.87 6.63 -0.59
N PHE A 107 13.10 6.32 -0.98
CA PHE A 107 14.05 5.52 -0.21
C PHE A 107 14.49 6.24 1.08
N GLY A 108 14.79 7.54 1.01
CA GLY A 108 15.07 8.35 2.19
C GLY A 108 13.89 8.35 3.17
N GLY A 109 12.67 8.47 2.66
CA GLY A 109 11.45 8.28 3.46
C GLY A 109 11.35 6.88 4.08
N ALA A 110 11.66 5.82 3.33
CA ALA A 110 11.65 4.44 3.83
C ALA A 110 12.66 4.22 4.97
N LEU A 111 13.86 4.82 4.89
CA LEU A 111 14.86 4.79 5.95
C LEU A 111 14.39 5.53 7.22
N VAL A 112 13.77 6.71 7.07
CA VAL A 112 13.19 7.43 8.21
C VAL A 112 12.06 6.60 8.84
N LEU A 113 11.19 6.00 8.02
CA LEU A 113 10.10 5.14 8.49
C LEU A 113 10.64 3.92 9.25
N LEU A 114 11.71 3.28 8.76
CA LEU A 114 12.41 2.20 9.46
C LEU A 114 12.98 2.67 10.80
N GLY A 115 13.62 3.85 10.84
CA GLY A 115 14.10 4.46 12.08
C GLY A 115 12.97 4.66 13.11
N THR A 116 11.79 5.11 12.67
CA THR A 116 10.63 5.22 13.55
C THR A 116 10.11 3.87 14.02
N ALA A 117 10.16 2.84 13.16
CA ALA A 117 9.75 1.47 13.50
C ALA A 117 10.69 0.82 14.54
N LEU A 118 11.98 1.13 14.49
CA LEU A 118 12.97 0.65 15.46
C LEU A 118 12.90 1.38 16.81
N SER A 119 12.34 2.58 16.84
CA SER A 119 12.24 3.35 18.08
C SER A 119 11.09 2.88 18.98
N HIS A 120 11.37 2.72 20.28
CA HIS A 120 10.38 2.29 21.28
C HIS A 120 9.50 3.44 21.83
N GLY A 121 9.85 4.70 21.54
CA GLY A 121 9.20 5.88 22.14
C GLY A 121 7.87 6.24 21.48
N THR A 122 6.88 6.73 22.24
CA THR A 122 5.60 7.21 21.69
C THR A 122 5.50 8.73 21.44
N GLY A 123 6.61 9.46 21.52
CA GLY A 123 6.65 10.93 21.47
C GLY A 123 6.21 11.57 20.14
N MET A 124 5.88 12.86 20.22
CA MET A 124 5.43 13.69 19.11
C MET A 124 6.42 13.69 17.93
N LEU A 125 7.72 13.82 18.20
CA LEU A 125 8.75 13.82 17.15
C LEU A 125 8.73 12.54 16.30
N ARG A 126 8.62 11.36 16.93
CA ARG A 126 8.53 10.08 16.19
C ARG A 126 7.30 10.08 15.27
N ASN A 127 6.15 10.51 15.79
CA ASN A 127 4.91 10.53 15.02
C ASN A 127 4.99 11.52 13.84
N THR A 128 5.57 12.71 14.07
CA THR A 128 5.82 13.68 13.00
C THR A 128 6.73 13.11 11.92
N LEU A 129 7.87 12.51 12.30
CA LEU A 129 8.81 11.90 11.37
C LEU A 129 8.17 10.74 10.60
N LEU A 130 7.33 9.92 11.26
CA LEU A 130 6.62 8.82 10.63
C LEU A 130 5.70 9.33 9.51
N TRP A 131 4.85 10.33 9.79
CA TRP A 131 3.90 10.82 8.79
C TRP A 131 4.57 11.63 7.69
N LEU A 132 5.66 12.37 7.99
CA LEU A 132 6.50 12.99 6.98
C LEU A 132 7.16 11.94 6.06
N ALA A 133 7.64 10.83 6.63
CA ALA A 133 8.19 9.72 5.85
C ALA A 133 7.13 9.07 4.95
N VAL A 134 5.93 8.82 5.46
CA VAL A 134 4.80 8.29 4.66
C VAL A 134 4.46 9.21 3.50
N LEU A 135 4.45 10.53 3.73
CA LEU A 135 4.23 11.52 2.68
C LEU A 135 5.37 11.50 1.64
N ALA A 136 6.62 11.50 2.09
CA ALA A 136 7.79 11.46 1.22
C ALA A 136 7.83 10.18 0.35
N ILE A 137 7.56 9.01 0.93
CA ILE A 137 7.46 7.74 0.18
C ILE A 137 6.36 7.83 -0.88
N SER A 138 5.20 8.37 -0.53
CA SER A 138 4.08 8.48 -1.46
C SER A 138 4.37 9.44 -2.61
N ALA A 139 4.98 10.59 -2.32
CA ALA A 139 5.37 11.57 -3.33
C ALA A 139 6.48 11.04 -4.23
N GLY A 140 7.53 10.44 -3.66
CA GLY A 140 8.61 9.82 -4.42
C GLY A 140 8.10 8.72 -5.35
N LYS A 141 7.22 7.84 -4.86
CA LYS A 141 6.57 6.81 -5.69
C LYS A 141 5.68 7.37 -6.79
N ALA A 142 4.95 8.47 -6.52
CA ALA A 142 4.16 9.13 -7.56
C ALA A 142 5.03 9.62 -8.72
N SER A 143 6.25 10.06 -8.42
CA SER A 143 7.25 10.51 -9.38
C SER A 143 7.96 9.38 -10.15
N LEU A 144 7.77 8.10 -9.78
CA LEU A 144 8.34 6.95 -10.49
C LEU A 144 7.50 6.48 -11.68
N GLY A 145 6.22 6.89 -11.76
CA GLY A 145 5.30 6.47 -12.82
C GLY A 145 4.94 7.59 -13.79
N HIS A 146 4.02 7.29 -14.71
CA HIS A 146 3.54 8.22 -15.76
C HIS A 146 2.93 9.54 -15.28
N ALA A 147 2.70 9.71 -13.98
CA ALA A 147 2.33 11.02 -13.43
C ALA A 147 3.45 12.05 -13.61
N ALA A 148 4.72 11.61 -13.57
CA ALA A 148 5.90 12.43 -13.81
C ALA A 148 5.93 13.04 -15.22
N ASP A 149 5.29 12.41 -16.20
CA ASP A 149 5.25 12.88 -17.59
C ASP A 149 4.54 14.24 -17.73
N ALA A 150 3.73 14.66 -16.73
CA ALA A 150 3.13 15.99 -16.67
C ALA A 150 4.02 17.06 -15.99
N GLY A 151 5.25 16.72 -15.61
CA GLY A 151 6.17 17.58 -14.88
C GLY A 151 6.13 17.39 -13.36
N VAL A 152 7.21 17.83 -12.70
CA VAL A 152 7.52 17.58 -11.28
C VAL A 152 6.55 18.28 -10.33
N VAL A 153 6.03 19.45 -10.72
CA VAL A 153 5.00 20.19 -9.99
C VAL A 153 3.74 20.22 -10.85
N SER A 154 2.91 19.19 -10.72
CA SER A 154 1.70 19.03 -11.53
C SER A 154 0.55 18.47 -10.69
N ALA A 155 -0.69 18.78 -11.14
CA ALA A 155 -1.89 18.18 -10.55
C ALA A 155 -1.87 16.65 -10.65
N ALA A 156 -1.21 16.09 -11.67
CA ALA A 156 -1.05 14.64 -11.84
C ALA A 156 -0.20 14.01 -10.72
N ILE A 157 0.93 14.62 -10.37
CA ILE A 157 1.76 14.17 -9.24
C ILE A 157 1.02 14.31 -7.92
N GLY A 158 0.33 15.44 -7.70
CA GLY A 158 -0.46 15.64 -6.49
C GLY A 158 -1.57 14.59 -6.32
N MET A 159 -2.33 14.35 -7.39
CA MET A 159 -3.42 13.37 -7.39
C MET A 159 -2.91 11.93 -7.26
N GLN A 160 -1.80 11.60 -7.93
CA GLN A 160 -1.18 10.29 -7.78
C GLN A 160 -0.60 10.09 -6.38
N THR A 161 -0.01 11.12 -5.77
CA THR A 161 0.46 11.08 -4.37
C THR A 161 -0.72 10.82 -3.42
N LEU A 162 -1.84 11.52 -3.61
CA LEU A 162 -3.05 11.28 -2.83
C LEU A 162 -3.61 9.87 -3.07
N HIS A 163 -3.58 9.35 -4.30
CA HIS A 163 -3.97 7.97 -4.60
C HIS A 163 -3.09 6.95 -3.84
N VAL A 164 -1.77 7.15 -3.84
CA VAL A 164 -0.82 6.28 -3.14
C VAL A 164 -1.04 6.34 -1.62
N LEU A 165 -1.28 7.52 -1.05
CA LEU A 165 -1.62 7.67 0.37
C LEU A 165 -2.96 6.99 0.71
N ALA A 166 -4.00 7.23 -0.07
CA ALA A 166 -5.32 6.68 0.21
C ALA A 166 -5.33 5.14 0.08
N THR A 167 -4.66 4.60 -0.95
CA THR A 167 -4.52 3.15 -1.12
C THR A 167 -3.64 2.51 -0.06
N SER A 168 -2.55 3.17 0.39
CA SER A 168 -1.72 2.67 1.49
C SER A 168 -2.48 2.66 2.81
N VAL A 169 -3.37 3.63 3.06
CA VAL A 169 -4.26 3.60 4.23
C VAL A 169 -5.28 2.47 4.11
N TRP A 170 -6.11 2.42 3.05
CA TRP A 170 -7.15 1.39 2.93
C TRP A 170 -6.57 -0.02 2.88
N GLY A 171 -5.67 -0.29 1.93
CA GLY A 171 -5.05 -1.60 1.78
C GLY A 171 -4.17 -1.95 2.97
N GLY A 172 -3.49 -0.97 3.54
CA GLY A 172 -2.67 -1.15 4.72
C GLY A 172 -3.46 -1.59 5.93
N VAL A 173 -4.53 -0.88 6.30
CA VAL A 173 -5.34 -1.26 7.46
C VAL A 173 -6.00 -2.61 7.23
N ALA A 174 -6.47 -2.93 6.02
CA ALA A 174 -7.01 -4.24 5.70
C ALA A 174 -5.98 -5.36 5.90
N MET A 175 -4.78 -5.22 5.30
CA MET A 175 -3.70 -6.21 5.41
C MET A 175 -3.20 -6.37 6.86
N ALA A 176 -2.86 -5.27 7.53
CA ALA A 176 -2.33 -5.32 8.89
C ALA A 176 -3.39 -5.83 9.89
N ALA A 177 -4.66 -5.44 9.72
CA ALA A 177 -5.75 -5.94 10.55
C ALA A 177 -6.02 -7.43 10.31
N GLY A 178 -6.19 -7.83 9.06
CA GLY A 178 -6.54 -9.20 8.67
C GLY A 178 -5.44 -10.23 8.95
N PHE A 179 -4.18 -9.90 8.67
CA PHE A 179 -3.07 -10.85 8.80
C PHE A 179 -2.39 -10.84 10.17
N ALA A 180 -2.35 -9.70 10.87
CA ALA A 180 -1.49 -9.56 12.05
C ALA A 180 -2.26 -9.20 13.33
N VAL A 181 -3.08 -8.15 13.29
CA VAL A 181 -3.58 -7.52 14.53
C VAL A 181 -4.86 -8.16 15.04
N LEU A 182 -5.90 -8.30 14.21
CA LEU A 182 -7.19 -8.82 14.69
C LEU A 182 -7.13 -10.30 15.10
N PRO A 183 -6.41 -11.20 14.39
CA PRO A 183 -6.23 -12.57 14.87
C PRO A 183 -5.62 -12.64 16.28
N ALA A 184 -4.72 -11.69 16.61
CA ALA A 184 -4.10 -11.62 17.93
C ALA A 184 -5.02 -11.07 19.03
N LEU A 185 -6.17 -10.49 18.67
CA LEU A 185 -7.22 -10.05 19.60
C LEU A 185 -8.36 -11.08 19.72
N GLY A 186 -8.12 -12.35 19.31
CA GLY A 186 -9.15 -13.40 19.27
C GLY A 186 -9.63 -13.90 20.64
N ALA A 187 -8.87 -13.67 21.71
CA ALA A 187 -9.26 -14.06 23.07
C ALA A 187 -10.56 -13.38 23.51
N SER A 188 -11.41 -14.08 24.27
CA SER A 188 -12.68 -13.54 24.78
C SER A 188 -12.46 -12.28 25.64
N THR A 189 -11.40 -12.26 26.44
CA THR A 189 -10.99 -11.10 27.26
C THR A 189 -10.60 -9.88 26.44
N ALA A 190 -10.20 -10.05 25.17
CA ALA A 190 -9.84 -8.98 24.24
C ALA A 190 -11.01 -8.52 23.36
N ARG A 191 -12.23 -9.08 23.54
CA ARG A 191 -13.34 -8.84 22.63
C ARG A 191 -13.73 -7.38 22.48
N GLY A 192 -13.73 -6.63 23.59
CA GLY A 192 -13.97 -5.18 23.56
C GLY A 192 -12.94 -4.45 22.69
N MET A 193 -11.66 -4.84 22.77
CA MET A 193 -10.59 -4.28 21.92
C MET A 193 -10.83 -4.61 20.46
N LEU A 194 -11.13 -5.87 20.14
CA LEU A 194 -11.42 -6.32 18.78
C LEU A 194 -12.55 -5.49 18.17
N ILE A 195 -13.66 -5.31 18.89
CA ILE A 195 -14.82 -4.53 18.41
C ILE A 195 -14.44 -3.05 18.18
N ARG A 196 -13.69 -2.44 19.09
CA ARG A 196 -13.24 -1.04 18.94
C ARG A 196 -12.34 -0.89 17.71
N THR A 197 -11.32 -1.72 17.60
CA THR A 197 -10.39 -1.71 16.47
C THR A 197 -11.11 -2.01 15.16
N ALA A 198 -12.01 -2.99 15.12
CA ALA A 198 -12.82 -3.32 13.96
C ALA A 198 -13.68 -2.13 13.49
N THR A 199 -14.26 -1.39 14.44
CA THR A 199 -15.03 -0.17 14.14
C THR A 199 -14.15 0.93 13.56
N GLN A 200 -12.94 1.13 14.10
CA GLN A 200 -11.98 2.10 13.58
C GLN A 200 -11.49 1.73 12.18
N VAL A 201 -11.12 0.46 11.95
CA VAL A 201 -10.75 -0.07 10.63
C VAL A 201 -11.87 0.22 9.64
N SER A 202 -13.12 -0.14 9.95
CA SER A 202 -14.24 0.08 9.03
C SER A 202 -14.47 1.54 8.68
N ASN A 203 -14.36 2.46 9.65
CA ASN A 203 -14.57 3.89 9.42
C ASN A 203 -13.44 4.52 8.61
N VAL A 204 -12.18 4.18 8.93
CA VAL A 204 -11.01 4.69 8.19
C VAL A 204 -10.97 4.12 6.77
N SER A 205 -11.27 2.83 6.59
CA SER A 205 -11.39 2.23 5.27
C SER A 205 -12.46 2.93 4.42
N LEU A 206 -13.61 3.30 4.99
CA LEU A 206 -14.67 4.00 4.23
C LEU A 206 -14.19 5.34 3.66
N VAL A 207 -13.52 6.15 4.47
CA VAL A 207 -12.97 7.45 4.04
C VAL A 207 -11.86 7.24 3.00
N ALA A 208 -10.96 6.30 3.26
CA ALA A 208 -9.86 5.99 2.35
C ALA A 208 -10.36 5.47 1.00
N VAL A 209 -11.37 4.59 0.98
CA VAL A 209 -12.03 4.09 -0.24
C VAL A 209 -12.58 5.24 -1.08
N ALA A 210 -13.28 6.20 -0.48
CA ALA A 210 -13.81 7.35 -1.22
C ALA A 210 -12.69 8.13 -1.92
N LEU A 211 -11.58 8.40 -1.22
CA LEU A 211 -10.40 9.05 -1.79
C LEU A 211 -9.74 8.20 -2.88
N VAL A 212 -9.64 6.88 -2.70
CA VAL A 212 -9.09 5.95 -3.70
C VAL A 212 -9.92 5.96 -4.98
N LEU A 213 -11.24 5.95 -4.87
CA LEU A 213 -12.13 5.97 -6.04
C LEU A 213 -12.02 7.29 -6.80
N LEU A 214 -12.09 8.43 -6.10
CA LEU A 214 -11.98 9.76 -6.73
C LEU A 214 -10.64 9.94 -7.44
N SER A 215 -9.54 9.65 -6.72
CA SER A 215 -8.18 9.72 -7.27
C SER A 215 -7.93 8.71 -8.39
N GLY A 216 -8.49 7.50 -8.28
CA GLY A 216 -8.39 6.44 -9.27
C GLY A 216 -9.09 6.79 -10.57
N VAL A 217 -10.28 7.39 -10.51
CA VAL A 217 -11.01 7.87 -11.69
C VAL A 217 -10.19 8.93 -12.42
N PHE A 218 -9.64 9.92 -11.71
CA PHE A 218 -8.78 10.93 -12.34
C PHE A 218 -7.59 10.28 -13.07
N ASN A 219 -6.88 9.38 -12.40
CA ASN A 219 -5.73 8.68 -12.98
C ASN A 219 -6.12 7.81 -14.18
N ALA A 220 -7.29 7.16 -14.14
CA ALA A 220 -7.79 6.35 -15.23
C ALA A 220 -8.17 7.19 -16.47
N VAL A 221 -8.84 8.32 -16.27
CA VAL A 221 -9.18 9.27 -17.34
C VAL A 221 -7.89 9.81 -17.98
N ARG A 222 -6.91 10.21 -17.18
CA ARG A 222 -5.62 10.67 -17.71
C ARG A 222 -4.87 9.56 -18.46
N GLY A 223 -4.77 8.36 -17.88
CA GLY A 223 -4.05 7.23 -18.48
C GLY A 223 -4.68 6.71 -19.78
N SER A 224 -5.99 6.91 -19.96
CA SER A 224 -6.73 6.58 -21.18
C SER A 224 -6.83 7.72 -22.19
N GLY A 225 -6.39 8.93 -21.83
CA GLY A 225 -6.63 10.13 -22.64
C GLY A 225 -8.12 10.46 -22.80
N GLY A 226 -8.97 9.96 -21.89
CA GLY A 226 -10.43 10.09 -21.97
C GLY A 226 -11.11 9.14 -22.97
N SER A 227 -10.37 8.22 -23.60
CA SER A 227 -10.93 7.30 -24.61
C SER A 227 -11.28 5.93 -24.02
N PHE A 228 -12.55 5.55 -24.14
CA PHE A 228 -13.02 4.21 -23.77
C PHE A 228 -12.51 3.11 -24.73
N GLU A 229 -12.29 3.46 -25.99
CA GLU A 229 -11.67 2.55 -26.97
C GLU A 229 -10.23 2.21 -26.59
N ALA A 230 -9.46 3.20 -26.11
CA ALA A 230 -8.09 2.97 -25.63
C ALA A 230 -8.06 1.95 -24.48
N ILE A 231 -9.05 2.00 -23.58
CA ILE A 231 -9.17 1.06 -22.45
C ILE A 231 -9.50 -0.35 -22.96
N GLN A 232 -10.33 -0.49 -23.98
CA GLN A 232 -10.70 -1.81 -24.50
C GLN A 232 -9.58 -2.46 -25.34
N ALA A 233 -8.85 -1.66 -26.11
CA ALA A 233 -7.87 -2.19 -27.06
C ALA A 233 -6.48 -2.42 -26.45
N SER A 234 -6.10 -1.65 -25.43
CA SER A 234 -4.72 -1.66 -24.90
C SER A 234 -4.48 -2.68 -23.79
N THR A 235 -3.25 -3.19 -23.70
CA THR A 235 -2.80 -4.00 -22.56
C THR A 235 -2.99 -3.27 -21.23
N TRP A 236 -2.73 -1.96 -21.20
CA TRP A 236 -2.94 -1.13 -20.01
C TRP A 236 -4.39 -1.15 -19.54
N GLY A 237 -5.35 -1.04 -20.48
CA GLY A 237 -6.76 -1.08 -20.16
C GLY A 237 -7.26 -2.44 -19.70
N HIS A 238 -6.72 -3.54 -20.23
CA HIS A 238 -6.97 -4.89 -19.70
C HIS A 238 -6.47 -5.05 -18.26
N VAL A 239 -5.24 -4.60 -17.96
CA VAL A 239 -4.67 -4.64 -16.60
C VAL A 239 -5.45 -3.73 -15.64
N LEU A 240 -5.89 -2.56 -16.10
CA LEU A 240 -6.77 -1.67 -15.33
C LEU A 240 -8.11 -2.36 -15.02
N THR A 241 -8.71 -3.04 -15.99
CA THR A 241 -9.98 -3.75 -15.82
C THR A 241 -9.84 -4.86 -14.78
N LEU A 242 -8.77 -5.65 -14.83
CA LEU A 242 -8.46 -6.64 -13.80
C LEU A 242 -8.33 -5.98 -12.41
N LYS A 243 -7.62 -4.84 -12.31
CA LYS A 243 -7.51 -4.07 -11.06
C LYS A 243 -8.88 -3.65 -10.55
N LEU A 244 -9.77 -3.16 -11.42
CA LEU A 244 -11.12 -2.73 -11.04
C LEU A 244 -11.99 -3.90 -10.56
N VAL A 245 -11.88 -5.08 -11.17
CA VAL A 245 -12.57 -6.30 -10.69
C VAL A 245 -12.12 -6.68 -9.28
N LEU A 246 -10.80 -6.65 -9.02
CA LEU A 246 -10.27 -6.93 -7.68
C LEU A 246 -10.69 -5.86 -6.66
N VAL A 247 -10.70 -4.58 -7.04
CA VAL A 247 -11.20 -3.49 -6.20
C VAL A 247 -12.69 -3.70 -5.90
N ALA A 248 -13.50 -4.07 -6.88
CA ALA A 248 -14.92 -4.36 -6.67
C ALA A 248 -15.13 -5.53 -5.71
N LEU A 249 -14.32 -6.60 -5.83
CA LEU A 249 -14.34 -7.72 -4.89
C LEU A 249 -13.97 -7.27 -3.47
N ALA A 250 -12.93 -6.45 -3.31
CA ALA A 250 -12.54 -5.89 -2.02
C ALA A 250 -13.66 -5.01 -1.42
N LEU A 251 -14.35 -4.21 -2.23
CA LEU A 251 -15.50 -3.42 -1.80
C LEU A 251 -16.66 -4.29 -1.34
N VAL A 252 -16.96 -5.38 -2.03
CA VAL A 252 -18.00 -6.35 -1.60
C VAL A 252 -17.63 -6.96 -0.25
N LEU A 253 -16.38 -7.43 -0.09
CA LEU A 253 -15.91 -7.99 1.19
C LEU A 253 -15.96 -6.95 2.32
N GLY A 254 -15.49 -5.73 2.08
CA GLY A 254 -15.54 -4.63 3.04
C GLY A 254 -16.97 -4.21 3.39
N ALA A 255 -17.89 -4.21 2.42
CA ALA A 255 -19.31 -3.95 2.62
C ALA A 255 -19.96 -5.04 3.47
N LEU A 256 -19.73 -6.32 3.15
CA LEU A 256 -20.20 -7.46 3.96
C LEU A 256 -19.68 -7.37 5.41
N ASN A 257 -18.41 -7.00 5.58
CA ASN A 257 -17.82 -6.78 6.88
C ASN A 257 -18.51 -5.64 7.65
N ARG A 258 -18.78 -4.52 6.99
CA ARG A 258 -19.38 -3.32 7.60
C ARG A 258 -20.86 -3.48 7.91
N THR A 259 -21.65 -4.09 7.03
CA THR A 259 -23.12 -4.13 7.13
C THR A 259 -23.64 -5.41 7.76
N SER A 260 -22.88 -6.50 7.75
CA SER A 260 -23.31 -7.80 8.29
C SER A 260 -22.43 -8.28 9.44
N ALA A 261 -21.13 -8.51 9.20
CA ALA A 261 -20.26 -9.15 10.20
C ALA A 261 -20.02 -8.26 11.44
N LEU A 262 -19.70 -6.97 11.24
CA LEU A 262 -19.42 -6.04 12.33
C LEU A 262 -20.65 -5.76 13.21
N PRO A 263 -21.86 -5.49 12.66
CA PRO A 263 -23.06 -5.32 13.49
C PRO A 263 -23.42 -6.58 14.29
N ARG A 264 -23.25 -7.77 13.72
CA ARG A 264 -23.44 -9.04 14.46
C ARG A 264 -22.44 -9.18 15.60
N LEU A 265 -21.16 -8.98 15.32
CA LEU A 265 -20.08 -9.02 16.30
C LEU A 265 -20.33 -8.01 17.45
N ARG A 266 -20.83 -6.82 17.16
CA ARG A 266 -21.18 -5.81 18.18
C ARG A 266 -22.35 -6.22 19.07
N ARG A 267 -23.34 -6.94 18.51
CA ARG A 267 -24.53 -7.40 19.24
C ARG A 267 -24.25 -8.59 20.14
N THR A 268 -23.53 -9.58 19.63
CA THR A 268 -23.37 -10.88 20.31
C THR A 268 -22.08 -10.98 21.10
N ALA A 269 -21.03 -10.26 20.67
CA ALA A 269 -19.66 -10.43 21.17
C ALA A 269 -19.18 -11.91 21.14
N SER A 270 -19.79 -12.77 20.31
CA SER A 270 -19.58 -14.22 20.31
C SER A 270 -18.31 -14.62 19.57
N THR A 271 -17.58 -15.64 20.05
CA THR A 271 -16.37 -16.16 19.38
C THR A 271 -16.59 -16.46 17.90
N MET A 272 -17.74 -17.04 17.54
CA MET A 272 -18.10 -17.30 16.16
C MET A 272 -18.15 -16.03 15.31
N ASP A 273 -18.85 -14.97 15.75
CA ASP A 273 -18.97 -13.74 14.98
C ASP A 273 -17.62 -12.97 14.87
N ALA A 274 -16.72 -13.11 15.86
CA ALA A 274 -15.36 -12.57 15.72
C ALA A 274 -14.56 -13.31 14.66
N HIS A 275 -14.62 -14.63 14.62
CA HIS A 275 -13.96 -15.41 13.57
C HIS A 275 -14.53 -15.06 12.19
N THR A 276 -15.86 -14.90 12.07
CA THR A 276 -16.47 -14.45 10.80
C THR A 276 -15.90 -13.10 10.36
N PHE A 277 -15.88 -12.10 11.24
CA PHE A 277 -15.33 -10.78 10.90
C PHE A 277 -13.85 -10.84 10.52
N VAL A 278 -13.03 -11.55 11.31
CA VAL A 278 -11.59 -11.70 11.06
C VAL A 278 -11.32 -12.45 9.76
N ASN A 279 -12.08 -13.50 9.44
CA ASN A 279 -11.90 -14.26 8.21
C ASN A 279 -12.27 -13.43 6.97
N VAL A 280 -13.35 -12.65 7.01
CA VAL A 280 -13.69 -11.77 5.89
C VAL A 280 -12.63 -10.67 5.73
N MET A 281 -12.11 -10.12 6.84
CA MET A 281 -10.99 -9.17 6.80
C MET A 281 -9.71 -9.79 6.23
N TYR A 282 -9.43 -11.06 6.54
CA TYR A 282 -8.32 -11.81 5.97
C TYR A 282 -8.46 -12.01 4.46
N LEU A 283 -9.68 -12.33 3.99
CA LEU A 283 -9.96 -12.41 2.56
C LEU A 283 -9.81 -11.04 1.86
N GLU A 284 -10.32 -9.97 2.47
CA GLU A 284 -10.13 -8.60 1.97
C GLU A 284 -8.63 -8.27 1.85
N ALA A 285 -7.84 -8.63 2.86
CA ALA A 285 -6.39 -8.46 2.86
C ALA A 285 -5.69 -9.21 1.72
N LEU A 286 -6.10 -10.44 1.40
CA LEU A 286 -5.56 -11.19 0.25
C LEU A 286 -5.90 -10.52 -1.07
N VAL A 287 -7.12 -10.04 -1.22
CA VAL A 287 -7.53 -9.29 -2.42
C VAL A 287 -6.73 -7.99 -2.55
N MET A 288 -6.45 -7.29 -1.45
CA MET A 288 -5.63 -6.08 -1.46
C MET A 288 -4.17 -6.33 -1.90
N ILE A 289 -3.59 -7.49 -1.56
CA ILE A 289 -2.29 -7.90 -2.14
C ILE A 289 -2.42 -8.00 -3.67
N GLY A 290 -3.46 -8.68 -4.16
CA GLY A 290 -3.73 -8.77 -5.60
C GLY A 290 -3.89 -7.40 -6.26
N VAL A 291 -4.62 -6.48 -5.64
CA VAL A 291 -4.77 -5.09 -6.12
C VAL A 291 -3.41 -4.39 -6.23
N PHE A 292 -2.52 -4.53 -5.23
CA PHE A 292 -1.19 -3.92 -5.28
C PHE A 292 -0.25 -4.55 -6.31
N VAL A 293 -0.34 -5.87 -6.51
CA VAL A 293 0.41 -6.57 -7.57
C VAL A 293 -0.04 -6.10 -8.95
N VAL A 294 -1.35 -6.07 -9.22
CA VAL A 294 -1.88 -5.59 -10.50
C VAL A 294 -1.61 -4.10 -10.69
N ALA A 295 -1.65 -3.29 -9.63
CA ALA A 295 -1.27 -1.88 -9.70
C ALA A 295 0.21 -1.68 -10.06
N ALA A 296 1.11 -2.53 -9.55
CA ALA A 296 2.52 -2.51 -9.94
C ALA A 296 2.71 -2.91 -11.41
N ALA A 297 1.99 -3.93 -11.89
CA ALA A 297 2.01 -4.27 -13.31
C ALA A 297 1.49 -3.11 -14.17
N LEU A 298 0.37 -2.49 -13.77
CA LEU A 298 -0.24 -1.36 -14.47
C LEU A 298 0.72 -0.17 -14.60
N SER A 299 1.50 0.15 -13.56
CA SER A 299 2.47 1.25 -13.61
C SER A 299 3.67 0.99 -14.51
N HIS A 300 3.92 -0.27 -14.88
CA HIS A 300 4.98 -0.69 -15.80
C HIS A 300 4.42 -1.10 -17.18
N THR A 301 3.17 -0.73 -17.47
CA THR A 301 2.57 -0.85 -18.80
C THR A 301 2.42 0.53 -19.44
N VAL A 302 2.67 0.63 -20.74
CA VAL A 302 2.54 1.87 -21.50
C VAL A 302 1.10 2.39 -21.39
N PRO A 303 0.86 3.68 -21.08
CA PRO A 303 -0.50 4.21 -20.94
C PRO A 303 -1.36 3.99 -22.18
N ALA A 304 -2.65 3.77 -21.98
CA ALA A 304 -3.59 3.48 -23.06
C ALA A 304 -3.69 4.59 -24.12
N PHE A 305 -3.54 5.86 -23.74
CA PHE A 305 -3.57 6.96 -24.72
C PHE A 305 -2.48 6.84 -25.80
N ALA A 306 -1.36 6.18 -25.50
CA ALA A 306 -0.26 5.98 -26.44
C ALA A 306 -0.52 4.83 -27.43
N ALA A 307 -1.57 4.04 -27.23
CA ALA A 307 -1.95 2.94 -28.13
C ALA A 307 -2.84 3.40 -29.31
N LEU A 308 -3.34 4.64 -29.28
CA LEU A 308 -4.18 5.23 -30.32
C LEU A 308 -3.42 6.17 -31.28
N GLY A 309 -2.10 6.29 -31.11
CA GLY A 309 -1.22 7.15 -31.91
C GLY A 309 -0.15 6.38 -32.67
#